data_AF-A0A973F603-F1
#
_entry.id   AF-A0A973F603-F1
#
_cell.length_a   1.000
_cell.length_b   1.000
_cell.length_c   1.000
_cell.angle_alpha   90.00
_cell.angle_beta   90.00
_cell.angle_gamma   90.00
#
_symmetry.space_group_name_H-M   'P 1'
#
loop_
_entity.id
_entity.type
_entity.pdbx_description
1 polymer ?
#
loop_
_entity_poly.entity_id
_entity_poly.type
_entity_poly.pdbx_seq_one_letter_code
_entity_poly.pdbx_strand_id
1 'polypeptide(L)'
;DIVLDTNVLLIPFGAGADSLTEIVKVYSEIKERQRLYIPAQVAREFVKNRPTKLAQLYQGISDRISKLTVPDSLSYPILESVEHFQELNEKISKIVGLKVELKASAKKVRSTIKNWGWNDPVSQAYRTVFSKDIVVSPEIDREKTLEEMLRRYELSIPPGYKDASKPDSGIGDYLIWKTILHLGKENKRCVVFVSGDEKADWLHCTEGSGFLPRYELQAEFRRVTEGKDFYVIPLSQLLELQKAKESSVNEIRTEEKRIRDATSVLAECPECKSSDEYELAETIGSSALPFCTTCGEKFHLHRTKNGVTIHRFGRTSISMRDRELVVVECPYCDAENSKELGLSPNSTAWCMCDKCEKKFPIHRRADGSVFVKKTEDD
;
A
#
# COMPACT_ATOMS: atom_id res chain seq x y z
N ASP A 1 -3.11 -24.02 -0.53
CA ASP A 1 -1.85 -23.39 -0.09
C ASP A 1 -2.14 -22.05 0.51
N ILE A 2 -1.30 -21.60 1.42
CA ILE A 2 -1.42 -20.34 2.15
C ILE A 2 -0.35 -19.41 1.60
N VAL A 3 -0.78 -18.26 1.08
CA VAL A 3 0.11 -17.22 0.56
C VAL A 3 -0.03 -16.00 1.45
N LEU A 4 1.06 -15.49 2.01
CA LEU A 4 1.03 -14.34 2.92
C LEU A 4 1.25 -13.02 2.17
N ASP A 5 0.53 -11.99 2.59
CA ASP A 5 0.71 -10.60 2.13
C ASP A 5 1.66 -9.80 3.04
N THR A 6 2.18 -8.68 2.53
CA THR A 6 3.10 -7.77 3.23
C THR A 6 2.48 -7.19 4.49
N ASN A 7 1.23 -6.72 4.41
CA ASN A 7 0.57 -6.10 5.56
C ASN A 7 0.44 -7.07 6.74
N VAL A 8 0.13 -8.34 6.46
CA VAL A 8 0.02 -9.43 7.42
C VAL A 8 1.36 -9.70 8.10
N LEU A 9 2.47 -9.63 7.36
CA LEU A 9 3.79 -9.74 7.94
C LEU A 9 4.14 -8.56 8.87
N LEU A 10 3.52 -7.40 8.67
CA LEU A 10 3.78 -6.18 9.45
C LEU A 10 2.84 -5.99 10.66
N ILE A 11 1.70 -6.68 10.72
CA ILE A 11 0.75 -6.61 11.86
C ILE A 11 1.45 -6.86 13.21
N PRO A 12 2.38 -7.82 13.36
CA PRO A 12 2.94 -8.14 14.68
C PRO A 12 3.79 -7.03 15.31
N PHE A 13 4.13 -5.97 14.58
CA PHE A 13 4.74 -4.78 15.18
C PHE A 13 3.77 -4.00 16.10
N GLY A 14 2.46 -4.18 15.92
CA GLY A 14 1.42 -3.57 16.76
C GLY A 14 0.79 -4.53 17.79
N ALA A 15 1.22 -5.80 17.82
CA ALA A 15 0.65 -6.84 18.68
C ALA A 15 1.61 -7.28 19.79
N GLY A 16 1.08 -7.97 20.81
CA GLY A 16 1.83 -8.53 21.92
C GLY A 16 2.77 -9.67 21.55
N ALA A 17 3.77 -9.91 22.40
CA ALA A 17 4.77 -10.95 22.23
C ALA A 17 4.16 -12.38 22.18
N ASP A 18 3.11 -12.62 22.96
CA ASP A 18 2.37 -13.89 22.96
C ASP A 18 1.73 -14.13 21.58
N SER A 19 1.11 -13.09 21.00
CA SER A 19 0.48 -13.16 19.68
C SER A 19 1.50 -13.39 18.57
N LEU A 20 2.67 -12.75 18.63
CA LEU A 20 3.78 -13.05 17.71
C LEU A 20 4.22 -14.52 17.79
N THR A 21 4.29 -15.06 19.00
CA THR A 21 4.67 -16.47 19.24
C THR A 21 3.63 -17.42 18.64
N GLU A 22 2.34 -17.14 18.85
CA GLU A 22 1.24 -17.93 18.26
C GLU A 22 1.22 -17.84 16.73
N ILE A 23 1.45 -16.66 16.14
CA ILE A 23 1.55 -16.49 14.69
C ILE A 23 2.69 -17.35 14.11
N VAL A 24 3.86 -17.30 14.73
CA VAL A 24 5.03 -18.08 14.28
C VAL A 24 4.78 -19.58 14.40
N LYS A 25 4.11 -20.02 15.47
CA LYS A 25 3.67 -21.41 15.63
C LYS A 25 2.75 -21.83 14.48
N VAL A 26 1.71 -21.05 14.19
CA VAL A 26 0.78 -21.33 13.09
C VAL A 26 1.51 -21.40 11.74
N TYR A 27 2.40 -20.45 11.46
CA TYR A 27 3.18 -20.47 10.22
C TYR A 27 4.10 -21.70 10.15
N SER A 28 4.71 -22.10 11.26
CA SER A 28 5.55 -23.31 11.33
C SER A 28 4.75 -24.57 11.01
N GLU A 29 3.56 -24.73 11.59
CA GLU A 29 2.67 -25.88 11.32
C GLU A 29 2.23 -25.95 9.85
N ILE A 30 1.94 -24.80 9.22
CA ILE A 30 1.57 -24.73 7.80
C ILE A 30 2.80 -25.04 6.92
N LYS A 31 3.98 -24.56 7.32
CA LYS A 31 5.25 -24.84 6.62
C LYS A 31 5.59 -26.32 6.66
N GLU A 32 5.45 -27.00 7.80
CA GLU A 32 5.71 -28.44 7.94
C GLU A 32 4.84 -29.27 6.98
N ARG A 33 3.63 -28.79 6.68
CA ARG A 33 2.73 -29.39 5.68
C ARG A 33 3.12 -29.05 4.24
N GLN A 34 4.17 -28.26 4.03
CA GLN A 34 4.62 -27.72 2.75
C GLN A 34 3.53 -26.92 2.02
N ARG A 35 2.83 -26.04 2.76
CA ARG A 35 1.72 -25.25 2.22
C ARG A 35 1.86 -23.75 2.47
N LEU A 36 2.97 -23.30 3.05
CA LEU A 36 3.22 -21.88 3.32
C LEU A 36 4.10 -21.29 2.23
N TYR A 37 3.66 -20.18 1.65
CA TYR A 37 4.41 -19.47 0.61
C TYR A 37 4.40 -17.96 0.82
N ILE A 38 5.49 -17.33 0.41
CA ILE A 38 5.65 -15.86 0.42
C ILE A 38 6.10 -15.43 -0.98
N PRO A 39 5.33 -14.58 -1.68
CA PRO A 39 5.79 -13.99 -2.92
C PRO A 39 7.07 -13.18 -2.69
N ALA A 40 8.04 -13.26 -3.59
CA ALA A 40 9.28 -12.50 -3.46
C ALA A 40 9.03 -10.98 -3.39
N GLN A 41 7.93 -10.50 -4.00
CA GLN A 41 7.48 -9.12 -3.87
C GLN A 41 7.10 -8.77 -2.43
N VAL A 42 6.35 -9.64 -1.75
CA VAL A 42 5.97 -9.47 -0.33
C VAL A 42 7.21 -9.41 0.56
N ALA A 43 8.19 -10.29 0.33
CA ALA A 43 9.45 -10.27 1.08
C ALA A 43 10.21 -8.93 0.90
N ARG A 44 10.27 -8.40 -0.32
CA ARG A 44 10.91 -7.10 -0.61
C ARG A 44 10.18 -5.95 0.06
N GLU A 45 8.85 -5.93 -0.01
CA GLU A 45 8.04 -4.88 0.60
C GLU A 45 8.10 -4.92 2.13
N PHE A 46 8.14 -6.10 2.74
CA PHE A 46 8.38 -6.24 4.17
C PHE A 46 9.70 -5.57 4.57
N VAL A 47 10.80 -5.88 3.88
CA VAL A 47 12.11 -5.26 4.14
C VAL A 47 12.07 -3.73 3.94
N LYS A 48 11.37 -3.25 2.90
CA LYS A 48 11.19 -1.82 2.60
C LYS A 48 10.39 -1.10 3.69
N ASN A 49 9.32 -1.70 4.20
CA ASN A 49 8.36 -1.07 5.11
C ASN A 49 8.70 -1.26 6.59
N ARG A 50 9.54 -2.26 6.93
CA ARG A 50 9.97 -2.53 8.31
C ARG A 50 10.57 -1.31 9.02
N PRO A 51 11.50 -0.53 8.43
CA PRO A 51 12.06 0.66 9.10
C PRO A 51 10.97 1.67 9.49
N THR A 52 9.94 1.82 8.67
CA THR A 52 8.80 2.70 8.95
C THR A 52 8.01 2.22 10.18
N LYS A 53 7.75 0.91 10.32
CA LYS A 53 7.10 0.37 11.51
C LYS A 53 7.92 0.58 12.79
N LEU A 54 9.23 0.38 12.72
CA LEU A 54 10.13 0.67 13.84
C LEU A 54 10.15 2.17 14.19
N ALA A 55 10.15 3.04 13.19
CA ALA A 55 10.07 4.48 13.39
C ALA A 55 8.73 4.90 14.02
N GLN A 56 7.61 4.29 13.62
CA GLN A 56 6.30 4.53 14.23
C GLN A 56 6.28 4.14 15.72
N LEU A 57 6.85 2.99 16.09
CA LEU A 57 6.99 2.58 17.49
C LEU A 57 7.84 3.59 18.29
N TYR A 58 8.97 4.01 17.72
CA TYR A 58 9.84 5.01 18.34
C TYR A 58 9.12 6.35 18.57
N GLN A 59 8.42 6.85 17.54
CA GLN A 59 7.69 8.12 17.60
C GLN A 59 6.48 8.04 18.53
N GLY A 60 5.72 6.94 18.50
CA GLY A 60 4.55 6.74 19.36
C GLY A 60 4.90 6.84 20.85
N ILE A 61 6.07 6.32 21.25
CA ILE A 61 6.58 6.51 22.61
C ILE A 61 6.96 7.96 22.86
N SER A 62 7.70 8.60 21.93
CA SER A 62 8.13 9.99 22.07
C SER A 62 6.95 10.94 22.25
N ASP A 63 5.92 10.79 21.42
CA ASP A 63 4.76 11.69 21.36
C ASP A 63 3.84 11.55 22.57
N ARG A 64 3.64 10.33 23.07
CA ARG A 64 2.83 10.12 24.29
C ARG A 64 3.49 10.77 25.51
N ILE A 65 4.82 10.74 25.58
CA ILE A 65 5.58 11.30 26.70
C ILE A 65 5.71 12.83 26.60
N SER A 66 5.81 13.37 25.38
CA SER A 66 5.88 14.82 25.17
C SER A 66 4.55 15.53 25.48
N LYS A 67 3.41 14.87 25.26
CA LYS A 67 2.07 15.39 25.56
C LYS A 67 1.75 15.51 27.06
N LEU A 68 2.58 14.96 27.94
CA LEU A 68 2.38 15.06 29.39
C LEU A 68 2.71 16.48 29.88
N THR A 69 1.69 17.33 29.98
CA THR A 69 1.80 18.67 30.56
C THR A 69 1.66 18.59 32.08
N VAL A 70 2.58 19.22 32.80
CA VAL A 70 2.55 19.33 34.27
C VAL A 70 2.60 20.82 34.58
N PRO A 71 1.73 21.32 35.47
CA PRO A 71 1.77 22.73 35.88
C PRO A 71 3.13 23.07 36.51
N ASP A 72 3.59 24.29 36.32
CA ASP A 72 4.70 24.82 37.10
C ASP A 72 4.28 25.00 38.57
N SER A 73 5.28 25.15 39.45
CA SER A 73 5.02 25.52 40.85
C SER A 73 4.20 26.81 40.91
N LEU A 74 3.13 26.80 41.70
CA LEU A 74 2.29 27.98 41.89
C LEU A 74 3.03 28.99 42.78
N SER A 75 3.06 30.24 42.35
CA SER A 75 3.74 31.32 43.07
C SER A 75 2.76 32.44 43.40
N TYR A 76 2.10 32.33 44.54
CA TYR A 76 1.17 33.33 45.06
C TYR A 76 1.60 33.72 46.47
N PRO A 77 2.28 34.87 46.66
CA PRO A 77 2.85 35.26 47.96
C PRO A 77 1.87 35.26 49.12
N ILE A 78 0.60 35.62 48.87
CA ILE A 78 -0.45 35.63 49.89
C ILE A 78 -0.85 34.23 50.38
N LEU A 79 -0.55 33.19 49.60
CA LEU A 79 -0.88 31.79 49.91
C LEU A 79 0.32 31.01 50.49
N GLU A 80 1.51 31.60 50.57
CA GLU A 80 2.72 30.89 51.05
C GLU A 80 2.60 30.36 52.47
N SER A 81 1.82 31.04 53.32
CA SER A 81 1.53 30.62 54.69
C SER A 81 0.38 29.61 54.80
N VAL A 82 -0.32 29.31 53.71
CA VAL A 82 -1.44 28.35 53.69
C VAL A 82 -0.87 26.94 53.56
N GLU A 83 -1.04 26.12 54.59
CA GLU A 83 -0.55 24.73 54.63
C GLU A 83 -0.96 23.92 53.38
N HIS A 84 -2.22 24.05 52.96
CA HIS A 84 -2.75 23.33 51.79
C HIS A 84 -2.11 23.80 50.47
N PHE A 85 -1.60 25.03 50.41
CA PHE A 85 -0.88 25.56 49.26
C PHE A 85 0.55 24.97 49.18
N GLN A 86 1.20 24.79 50.33
CA GLN A 86 2.50 24.12 50.43
C GLN A 86 2.38 22.66 50.00
N GLU A 87 1.39 21.92 50.52
CA GLU A 87 1.13 20.53 50.11
C GLU A 87 0.86 20.38 48.61
N LEU A 88 0.11 21.33 48.02
CA LEU A 88 -0.17 21.34 46.59
C LEU A 88 1.11 21.51 45.77
N ASN A 89 1.97 22.45 46.14
CA ASN A 89 3.27 22.66 45.49
C ASN A 89 4.23 21.47 45.67
N GLU A 90 4.21 20.79 46.82
CA GLU A 90 4.95 19.55 47.03
C GLU A 90 4.48 18.43 46.08
N LYS A 91 3.15 18.27 45.91
CA LYS A 91 2.57 17.31 44.95
C LYS A 91 2.98 17.64 43.52
N ILE A 92 2.97 18.92 43.12
CA ILE A 92 3.45 19.37 41.81
C ILE A 92 4.92 18.99 41.62
N SER A 93 5.78 19.27 42.61
CA SER A 93 7.21 18.94 42.58
C SER A 93 7.46 17.44 42.40
N LYS A 94 6.71 16.59 43.12
CA LYS A 94 6.77 15.12 42.95
C LYS A 94 6.41 14.69 41.53
N ILE A 95 5.37 15.27 40.93
CA ILE A 95 4.98 14.97 39.54
C ILE A 95 6.06 15.42 38.55
N VAL A 96 6.68 16.59 38.77
CA VAL A 96 7.80 17.06 37.95
C VAL A 96 8.98 16.09 38.02
N GLY A 97 9.33 15.61 39.21
CA GLY A 97 10.36 14.58 39.40
C GLY A 97 10.04 13.30 38.64
N LEU A 98 8.83 12.74 38.82
CA LEU A 98 8.38 11.55 38.12
C LEU A 98 8.36 11.74 36.58
N LYS A 99 8.04 12.94 36.09
CA LYS A 99 8.09 13.25 34.65
C LYS A 99 9.51 13.18 34.09
N VAL A 100 10.53 13.58 34.86
CA VAL A 100 11.94 13.45 34.46
C VAL A 100 12.34 11.97 34.37
N GLU A 101 12.00 11.18 35.40
CA GLU A 101 12.26 9.73 35.41
C GLU A 101 11.55 9.00 34.27
N LEU A 102 10.31 9.38 33.99
CA LEU A 102 9.52 8.85 32.89
C LEU A 102 10.19 9.16 31.53
N LYS A 103 10.68 10.40 31.32
CA LYS A 103 11.44 10.77 30.11
C LYS A 103 12.73 9.95 29.96
N ALA A 104 13.43 9.71 31.07
CA ALA A 104 14.64 8.88 31.07
C ALA A 104 14.33 7.42 30.71
N SER A 105 13.27 6.85 31.28
CA SER A 105 12.79 5.49 30.97
C SER A 105 12.35 5.37 29.51
N ALA A 106 11.59 6.34 29.00
CA ALA A 106 11.21 6.40 27.59
C ALA A 106 12.42 6.50 26.65
N LYS A 107 13.49 7.21 27.04
CA LYS A 107 14.75 7.26 26.30
C LYS A 107 15.43 5.88 26.24
N LYS A 108 15.43 5.11 27.34
CA LYS A 108 15.98 3.73 27.38
C LYS A 108 15.23 2.80 26.42
N VAL A 109 13.89 2.82 26.44
CA VAL A 109 13.08 2.00 25.52
C VAL A 109 13.35 2.38 24.07
N ARG A 110 13.35 3.68 23.76
CA ARG A 110 13.67 4.19 22.42
C ARG A 110 15.08 3.79 21.95
N SER A 111 16.07 3.79 22.86
CA SER A 111 17.41 3.31 22.53
C SER A 111 17.44 1.81 22.22
N THR A 112 16.61 1.01 22.90
CA THR A 112 16.47 -0.43 22.62
C THR A 112 15.92 -0.66 21.22
N ILE A 113 14.86 0.05 20.83
CA ILE A 113 14.28 -0.02 19.48
C ILE A 113 15.32 0.38 18.42
N LYS A 114 16.08 1.46 18.67
CA LYS A 114 17.13 1.91 17.75
C LYS A 114 18.24 0.87 17.60
N ASN A 115 18.57 0.15 18.66
CA ASN A 115 19.65 -0.84 18.69
C ASN A 115 19.26 -2.20 18.08
N TRP A 116 17.97 -2.46 17.80
CA TRP A 116 17.56 -3.70 17.14
C TRP A 116 18.16 -3.88 15.75
N GLY A 117 18.29 -2.79 14.97
CA GLY A 117 18.84 -2.85 13.61
C GLY A 117 18.09 -3.85 12.72
N TRP A 118 18.76 -4.94 12.32
CA TRP A 118 18.20 -6.03 11.52
C TRP A 118 17.61 -7.19 12.35
N ASN A 119 17.77 -7.14 13.67
CA ASN A 119 17.40 -8.17 14.62
C ASN A 119 16.26 -7.68 15.55
N ASP A 120 15.27 -6.99 15.01
CA ASP A 120 14.03 -6.72 15.75
C ASP A 120 13.27 -8.03 16.08
N PRO A 121 12.39 -8.03 17.10
CA PRO A 121 11.70 -9.23 17.53
C PRO A 121 10.91 -9.95 16.42
N VAL A 122 10.24 -9.19 15.54
CA VAL A 122 9.46 -9.76 14.43
C VAL A 122 10.36 -10.42 13.40
N SER A 123 11.43 -9.73 12.97
CA SER A 123 12.41 -10.30 12.05
C SER A 123 13.08 -11.55 12.63
N GLN A 124 13.43 -11.56 13.92
CA GLN A 124 14.02 -12.73 14.56
C GLN A 124 13.04 -13.90 14.59
N ALA A 125 11.79 -13.66 14.94
CA ALA A 125 10.75 -14.69 15.00
C ALA A 125 10.51 -15.31 13.60
N TYR A 126 10.42 -14.48 12.56
CA TYR A 126 10.24 -14.95 11.18
C TYR A 126 11.44 -15.71 10.62
N ARG A 127 12.68 -15.44 11.04
CA ARG A 127 13.86 -16.20 10.59
C ARG A 127 13.77 -17.70 10.91
N THR A 128 13.03 -18.07 11.95
CA THR A 128 12.84 -19.48 12.32
C THR A 128 11.93 -20.22 11.34
N VAL A 129 11.02 -19.50 10.68
CA VAL A 129 10.02 -20.08 9.78
C VAL A 129 10.39 -19.85 8.32
N PHE A 130 10.85 -18.66 7.95
CA PHE A 130 11.00 -18.27 6.56
C PHE A 130 12.35 -18.70 6.00
N SER A 131 12.33 -19.71 5.14
CA SER A 131 13.47 -20.26 4.43
C SER A 131 13.35 -20.07 2.91
N LYS A 132 14.41 -20.36 2.17
CA LYS A 132 14.47 -20.11 0.71
C LYS A 132 13.36 -20.84 -0.07
N ASP A 133 12.95 -22.01 0.38
CA ASP A 133 11.94 -22.87 -0.24
C ASP A 133 10.51 -22.30 -0.17
N ILE A 134 10.20 -21.45 0.81
CA ILE A 134 8.87 -20.83 0.90
C ILE A 134 8.76 -19.53 0.09
N VAL A 135 9.90 -18.92 -0.28
CA VAL A 135 9.92 -17.66 -1.02
C VAL A 135 9.85 -17.96 -2.52
N VAL A 136 8.75 -17.54 -3.14
CA VAL A 136 8.44 -17.88 -4.53
C VAL A 136 8.69 -16.66 -5.41
N SER A 137 9.54 -16.84 -6.42
CA SER A 137 9.82 -15.81 -7.43
C SER A 137 9.67 -16.44 -8.81
N PRO A 138 8.48 -16.38 -9.42
CA PRO A 138 8.30 -16.87 -10.78
C PRO A 138 9.19 -16.08 -11.74
N GLU A 139 9.53 -16.68 -12.89
CA GLU A 139 10.22 -15.96 -13.96
C GLU A 139 9.34 -14.82 -14.49
N ILE A 140 9.92 -13.63 -14.61
CA ILE A 140 9.20 -12.42 -15.02
C ILE A 140 9.82 -11.87 -16.29
N ASP A 141 9.16 -12.16 -17.41
CA ASP A 141 9.32 -11.40 -18.65
C ASP A 141 8.83 -9.96 -18.41
N ARG A 142 9.77 -9.01 -18.34
CA ARG A 142 9.49 -7.63 -17.93
C ARG A 142 8.59 -6.92 -18.93
N GLU A 143 8.81 -7.11 -20.23
CA GLU A 143 8.05 -6.45 -21.29
C GLU A 143 6.61 -6.94 -21.28
N LYS A 144 6.39 -8.26 -21.30
CA LYS A 144 5.03 -8.82 -21.25
C LYS A 144 4.30 -8.50 -19.95
N THR A 145 5.02 -8.48 -18.83
CA THR A 145 4.42 -8.12 -17.54
C THR A 145 3.99 -6.65 -17.54
N LEU A 146 4.79 -5.76 -18.15
CA LEU A 146 4.44 -4.36 -18.27
C LEU A 146 3.24 -4.15 -19.21
N GLU A 147 3.22 -4.81 -20.36
CA GLU A 147 2.10 -4.74 -21.31
C GLU A 147 0.78 -5.21 -20.68
N GLU A 148 0.78 -6.36 -20.01
CA GLU A 148 -0.42 -6.87 -19.34
C GLU A 148 -0.81 -5.99 -18.14
N MET A 149 0.15 -5.43 -17.39
CA MET A 149 -0.14 -4.46 -16.33
C MET A 149 -0.85 -3.22 -16.89
N LEU A 150 -0.33 -2.63 -17.98
CA LEU A 150 -0.94 -1.47 -18.62
C LEU A 150 -2.36 -1.79 -19.12
N ARG A 151 -2.55 -2.95 -19.74
CA ARG A 151 -3.87 -3.43 -20.18
C ARG A 151 -4.83 -3.57 -19.00
N ARG A 152 -4.40 -4.15 -17.87
CA ARG A 152 -5.22 -4.25 -16.66
C ARG A 152 -5.61 -2.89 -16.12
N TYR A 153 -4.71 -1.93 -16.12
CA TYR A 153 -5.00 -0.58 -15.64
C TYR A 153 -5.97 0.15 -16.56
N GLU A 154 -5.80 0.01 -17.88
CA GLU A 154 -6.70 0.57 -18.88
C GLU A 154 -8.12 0.01 -18.75
N LEU A 155 -8.26 -1.29 -18.48
CA LEU A 155 -9.55 -1.98 -18.39
C LEU A 155 -10.08 -2.09 -16.95
N SER A 156 -9.40 -1.49 -15.97
CA SER A 156 -9.73 -1.60 -14.54
C SER A 156 -9.89 -3.05 -14.06
N ILE A 157 -9.01 -3.93 -14.53
CA ILE A 157 -8.98 -5.35 -14.17
C ILE A 157 -8.15 -5.50 -12.87
N PRO A 158 -8.68 -6.14 -11.83
CA PRO A 158 -7.95 -6.39 -10.58
C PRO A 158 -6.82 -7.43 -10.71
N PRO A 159 -5.87 -7.45 -9.76
CA PRO A 159 -5.66 -6.46 -8.70
C PRO A 159 -4.65 -5.37 -9.12
N GLY A 160 -4.66 -4.23 -8.42
CA GLY A 160 -3.63 -3.19 -8.52
C GLY A 160 -3.95 -2.00 -9.44
N TYR A 161 -5.09 -2.01 -10.15
CA TYR A 161 -5.46 -0.89 -11.04
C TYR A 161 -5.79 0.40 -10.27
N LYS A 162 -6.22 0.30 -9.00
CA LYS A 162 -6.44 1.48 -8.15
C LYS A 162 -5.15 2.14 -7.69
N ASP A 163 -4.03 1.42 -7.74
CA ASP A 163 -2.72 1.89 -7.32
C ASP A 163 -1.88 2.48 -8.46
N ALA A 164 -2.46 2.65 -9.66
CA ALA A 164 -1.79 3.19 -10.84
C ALA A 164 -1.10 4.56 -10.62
N SER A 165 -1.55 5.34 -9.62
CA SER A 165 -0.96 6.63 -9.25
C SER A 165 0.17 6.56 -8.22
N LYS A 166 0.52 5.38 -7.70
CA LYS A 166 1.65 5.22 -6.76
C LYS A 166 3.00 5.33 -7.50
N PRO A 167 4.11 5.63 -6.79
CA PRO A 167 5.43 5.80 -7.40
C PRO A 167 5.99 4.56 -8.12
N ASP A 168 5.52 3.38 -7.73
CA ASP A 168 5.82 2.08 -8.37
C ASP A 168 4.73 1.64 -9.36
N SER A 169 3.84 2.57 -9.71
CA SER A 169 2.64 2.36 -10.52
C SER A 169 1.68 1.30 -9.97
N GLY A 170 1.83 0.81 -8.73
CA GLY A 170 0.96 -0.24 -8.20
C GLY A 170 1.25 -1.64 -8.73
N ILE A 171 2.44 -1.88 -9.30
CA ILE A 171 2.80 -3.18 -9.88
C ILE A 171 2.90 -4.30 -8.82
N GLY A 172 3.09 -3.94 -7.54
CA GLY A 172 3.26 -4.88 -6.42
C GLY A 172 2.14 -5.91 -6.33
N ASP A 173 0.89 -5.44 -6.25
CA ASP A 173 -0.30 -6.30 -6.16
C ASP A 173 -0.41 -7.25 -7.38
N TYR A 174 -0.09 -6.77 -8.58
CA TYR A 174 -0.08 -7.61 -9.78
C TYR A 174 1.02 -8.67 -9.75
N LEU A 175 2.22 -8.37 -9.25
CA LEU A 175 3.30 -9.34 -9.11
C LEU A 175 2.97 -10.42 -8.06
N ILE A 176 2.29 -10.03 -6.98
CA ILE A 176 1.75 -10.95 -5.97
C ILE A 176 0.74 -11.89 -6.63
N TRP A 177 -0.20 -11.34 -7.40
CA TRP A 177 -1.20 -12.12 -8.13
C TRP A 177 -0.59 -13.10 -9.12
N LYS A 178 0.40 -12.64 -9.90
CA LYS A 178 1.15 -13.51 -10.84
C LYS A 178 1.82 -14.69 -10.11
N THR A 179 2.33 -14.44 -8.91
CA THR A 179 2.93 -15.48 -8.07
C THR A 179 1.89 -16.47 -7.55
N ILE A 180 0.70 -15.97 -7.15
CA ILE A 180 -0.43 -16.82 -6.74
C ILE A 180 -0.89 -17.71 -7.89
N LEU A 181 -1.04 -17.17 -9.11
CA LEU A 181 -1.41 -17.93 -10.30
C LEU A 181 -0.37 -19.00 -10.64
N HIS A 182 0.91 -18.66 -10.53
CA HIS A 182 2.00 -19.62 -10.72
C HIS A 182 1.90 -20.78 -9.71
N LEU A 183 1.74 -20.48 -8.42
CA LEU A 183 1.58 -21.50 -7.37
C LEU A 183 0.34 -22.37 -7.60
N GLY A 184 -0.79 -21.76 -7.94
CA GLY A 184 -2.01 -22.49 -8.24
C GLY A 184 -1.84 -23.45 -9.41
N LYS A 185 -1.11 -23.03 -10.46
CA LYS A 185 -0.83 -23.84 -11.65
C LYS A 185 0.10 -25.02 -11.33
N GLU A 186 1.20 -24.77 -10.62
CA GLU A 186 2.20 -25.79 -10.29
C GLU A 186 1.65 -26.81 -9.28
N ASN A 187 1.01 -26.35 -8.20
CA ASN A 187 0.57 -27.22 -7.12
C ASN A 187 -0.81 -27.84 -7.38
N LYS A 188 -1.59 -27.29 -8.31
CA LYS A 188 -3.00 -27.67 -8.59
C LYS A 188 -3.85 -27.75 -7.32
N ARG A 189 -3.73 -26.76 -6.44
CA ARG A 189 -4.44 -26.67 -5.15
C ARG A 189 -5.18 -25.35 -5.01
N CYS A 190 -6.25 -25.35 -4.22
CA CYS A 190 -6.91 -24.11 -3.80
C CYS A 190 -5.93 -23.25 -3.00
N VAL A 191 -5.97 -21.93 -3.21
CA VAL A 191 -5.10 -20.98 -2.53
C VAL A 191 -5.91 -20.07 -1.63
N VAL A 192 -5.40 -19.86 -0.42
CA VAL A 192 -5.88 -18.84 0.51
C VAL A 192 -4.79 -17.78 0.59
N PHE A 193 -5.10 -16.58 0.10
CA PHE A 193 -4.27 -15.41 0.27
C PHE A 193 -4.63 -14.73 1.59
N VAL A 194 -3.66 -14.60 2.47
CA VAL A 194 -3.86 -14.02 3.80
C VAL A 194 -3.43 -12.58 3.72
N SER A 195 -4.41 -11.67 3.72
CA SER A 195 -4.21 -10.24 3.64
C SER A 195 -5.17 -9.53 4.59
N GLY A 196 -4.66 -8.51 5.29
CA GLY A 196 -5.48 -7.58 6.04
C GLY A 196 -6.04 -6.44 5.17
N ASP A 197 -5.83 -6.51 3.85
CA ASP A 197 -6.26 -5.50 2.90
C ASP A 197 -7.66 -5.88 2.39
N GLU A 198 -8.66 -5.11 2.79
CA GLU A 198 -10.01 -5.21 2.24
C GLU A 198 -10.20 -4.28 1.04
N LYS A 199 -9.11 -4.00 0.32
CA LYS A 199 -9.14 -3.31 -0.97
C LYS A 199 -10.23 -3.90 -1.84
N ALA A 200 -11.07 -3.02 -2.37
CA ALA A 200 -12.06 -3.39 -3.37
C ALA A 200 -11.47 -3.91 -4.70
N ASP A 201 -10.12 -3.98 -4.81
CA ASP A 201 -9.38 -4.66 -5.89
C ASP A 201 -9.23 -6.16 -5.65
N TRP A 202 -9.26 -6.63 -4.40
CA TRP A 202 -9.16 -8.04 -4.05
C TRP A 202 -10.52 -8.63 -3.68
N LEU A 203 -11.36 -7.84 -2.99
CA LEU A 203 -12.66 -8.26 -2.48
C LEU A 203 -13.80 -7.41 -3.06
N HIS A 204 -15.00 -7.98 -3.12
CA HIS A 204 -16.24 -7.23 -3.15
C HIS A 204 -16.53 -6.77 -1.72
N CYS A 205 -16.62 -5.45 -1.54
CA CYS A 205 -16.86 -4.85 -0.24
C CYS A 205 -18.31 -4.35 -0.16
N THR A 206 -18.94 -4.61 0.97
CA THR A 206 -20.26 -4.08 1.35
C THR A 206 -20.14 -3.53 2.75
N GLU A 207 -20.53 -2.27 2.95
CA GLU A 207 -20.49 -1.57 4.25
C GLU A 207 -19.08 -1.62 4.91
N GLY A 208 -18.03 -1.39 4.12
CA GLY A 208 -16.65 -1.39 4.62
C GLY A 208 -16.10 -2.77 5.01
N SER A 209 -16.84 -3.85 4.73
CA SER A 209 -16.38 -5.23 4.93
C SER A 209 -16.27 -6.01 3.62
N GLY A 210 -15.10 -6.58 3.36
CA GLY A 210 -14.85 -7.48 2.23
C GLY A 210 -15.52 -8.84 2.45
N PHE A 211 -16.46 -9.20 1.57
CA PHE A 211 -17.26 -10.42 1.74
C PHE A 211 -16.79 -11.58 0.85
N LEU A 212 -16.43 -11.30 -0.41
CA LEU A 212 -16.02 -12.33 -1.38
C LEU A 212 -14.88 -11.85 -2.27
N PRO A 213 -13.94 -12.72 -2.68
CA PRO A 213 -12.96 -12.37 -3.70
C PRO A 213 -13.66 -11.92 -4.99
N ARG A 214 -13.10 -10.88 -5.63
CA ARG A 214 -13.55 -10.38 -6.94
C ARG A 214 -13.75 -11.56 -7.91
N TYR A 215 -14.91 -11.58 -8.59
CA TYR A 215 -15.22 -12.68 -9.50
C TYR A 215 -14.20 -12.79 -10.65
N GLU A 216 -13.58 -11.68 -11.05
CA GLU A 216 -12.51 -11.64 -12.05
C GLU A 216 -11.29 -12.48 -11.60
N LEU A 217 -10.88 -12.32 -10.34
CA LEU A 217 -9.76 -13.06 -9.75
C LEU A 217 -10.09 -14.54 -9.62
N GLN A 218 -11.31 -14.87 -9.17
CA GLN A 218 -11.76 -16.26 -9.07
C GLN A 218 -11.81 -16.93 -10.46
N ALA A 219 -12.35 -16.25 -11.47
CA ALA A 219 -12.45 -16.77 -12.83
C ALA A 219 -11.07 -16.96 -13.46
N GLU A 220 -10.15 -16.01 -13.28
CA GLU A 220 -8.78 -16.12 -13.75
C GLU A 220 -8.04 -17.28 -13.06
N PHE A 221 -8.12 -17.38 -11.74
CA PHE A 221 -7.48 -18.46 -10.99
C PHE A 221 -8.02 -19.83 -11.39
N ARG A 222 -9.35 -20.00 -11.48
CA ARG A 222 -9.96 -21.27 -11.92
C ARG A 222 -9.51 -21.67 -13.33
N ARG A 223 -9.39 -20.71 -14.26
CA ARG A 223 -8.93 -20.97 -15.63
C ARG A 223 -7.49 -21.48 -15.66
N VAL A 224 -6.62 -20.89 -14.85
CA VAL A 224 -5.19 -21.26 -14.78
C VAL A 224 -4.96 -22.57 -14.03
N THR A 225 -5.83 -22.91 -13.07
CA THR A 225 -5.65 -24.04 -12.15
C THR A 225 -6.54 -25.26 -12.44
N GLU A 226 -7.27 -25.24 -13.56
CA GLU A 226 -8.22 -26.31 -13.93
C GLU A 226 -9.33 -26.49 -12.86
N GLY A 227 -9.85 -25.38 -12.33
CA GLY A 227 -11.04 -25.36 -11.48
C GLY A 227 -10.80 -25.30 -9.97
N LYS A 228 -9.62 -24.87 -9.49
CA LYS A 228 -9.37 -24.68 -8.05
C LYS A 228 -9.88 -23.33 -7.55
N ASP A 229 -10.13 -23.25 -6.26
CA ASP A 229 -10.70 -22.06 -5.62
C ASP A 229 -9.63 -21.15 -5.04
N PHE A 230 -9.95 -19.86 -5.03
CA PHE A 230 -9.15 -18.79 -4.47
C PHE A 230 -9.95 -18.07 -3.39
N TYR A 231 -9.35 -17.90 -2.21
CA TYR A 231 -9.93 -17.18 -1.08
C TYR A 231 -8.99 -16.10 -0.59
N VAL A 232 -9.55 -15.02 -0.05
CA VAL A 232 -8.81 -13.98 0.66
C VAL A 232 -9.37 -13.92 2.08
N ILE A 233 -8.52 -14.01 3.10
CA ILE A 233 -8.92 -13.94 4.51
C ILE A 233 -7.94 -13.07 5.31
N PRO A 234 -8.40 -12.40 6.38
CA PRO A 234 -7.50 -11.72 7.32
C PRO A 234 -6.67 -12.71 8.14
N LEU A 235 -5.59 -12.23 8.77
CA LEU A 235 -4.72 -13.04 9.62
C LEU A 235 -5.48 -13.57 10.84
N SER A 236 -6.35 -12.76 11.45
CA SER A 236 -7.17 -13.22 12.58
C SER A 236 -8.01 -14.45 12.24
N GLN A 237 -8.60 -14.49 11.04
CA GLN A 237 -9.38 -15.65 10.57
C GLN A 237 -8.48 -16.86 10.27
N LEU A 238 -7.28 -16.66 9.73
CA LEU A 238 -6.32 -17.76 9.59
C LEU A 238 -5.99 -18.38 10.95
N LEU A 239 -5.68 -17.55 11.94
CA LEU A 239 -5.35 -17.99 13.29
C LEU A 239 -6.50 -18.75 13.94
N GLU A 240 -7.73 -18.28 13.77
CA GLU A 240 -8.95 -18.95 14.24
C GLU A 240 -9.13 -20.33 13.57
N LEU A 241 -8.98 -20.40 12.24
CA LEU A 241 -9.06 -21.66 11.49
C LEU A 241 -7.97 -22.66 11.88
N GLN A 242 -6.79 -22.19 12.32
CA GLN A 242 -5.71 -23.02 12.85
C GLN A 242 -5.81 -23.25 14.36
N LYS A 243 -6.92 -22.85 15.00
CA LYS A 243 -7.19 -23.04 16.45
C LYS A 243 -6.11 -22.43 17.36
N ALA A 244 -5.58 -21.27 16.96
CA ALA A 244 -4.67 -20.49 17.81
C ALA A 244 -5.39 -19.99 19.07
N LYS A 245 -4.62 -19.54 20.07
CA LYS A 245 -5.16 -19.02 21.33
C LYS A 245 -6.13 -17.85 21.08
N GLU A 246 -7.33 -17.92 21.66
CA GLU A 246 -8.40 -16.92 21.45
C GLU A 246 -7.98 -15.50 21.83
N SER A 247 -7.18 -15.33 22.89
CA SER A 247 -6.65 -14.01 23.27
C SER A 247 -5.79 -13.38 22.17
N SER A 248 -4.99 -14.20 21.49
CA SER A 248 -4.13 -13.74 20.40
C SER A 248 -4.94 -13.48 19.13
N VAL A 249 -5.94 -14.29 18.83
CA VAL A 249 -6.89 -14.04 17.72
C VAL A 249 -7.59 -12.69 17.93
N ASN A 250 -8.10 -12.42 19.13
CA ASN A 250 -8.80 -11.18 19.45
C ASN A 250 -7.89 -9.95 19.42
N GLU A 251 -6.64 -10.08 19.88
CA GLU A 251 -5.64 -9.00 19.80
C GLU A 251 -5.31 -8.66 18.34
N ILE A 252 -5.03 -9.68 17.51
CA ILE A 252 -4.74 -9.48 16.09
C ILE A 252 -5.94 -8.88 15.36
N ARG A 253 -7.16 -9.36 15.63
CA ARG A 253 -8.39 -8.80 15.05
C ARG A 253 -8.59 -7.33 15.43
N THR A 254 -8.23 -6.95 16.66
CA THR A 254 -8.29 -5.55 17.12
C THR A 254 -7.27 -4.69 16.39
N GLU A 255 -6.04 -5.20 16.19
CA GLU A 255 -5.00 -4.47 15.47
C GLU A 255 -5.33 -4.35 13.97
N GLU A 256 -5.86 -5.39 13.33
CA GLU A 256 -6.38 -5.33 11.96
C GLU A 256 -7.45 -4.25 11.82
N LYS A 257 -8.43 -4.21 12.72
CA LYS A 257 -9.47 -3.17 12.75
C LYS A 257 -8.85 -1.79 12.94
N ARG A 258 -7.90 -1.62 13.87
CA ARG A 258 -7.21 -0.34 14.10
C ARG A 258 -6.49 0.15 12.86
N ILE A 259 -5.81 -0.74 12.13
CA ILE A 259 -5.12 -0.42 10.88
C ILE A 259 -6.14 0.00 9.83
N ARG A 260 -7.23 -0.77 9.65
CA ARG A 260 -8.30 -0.47 8.70
C ARG A 260 -8.92 0.90 8.97
N ASP A 261 -9.33 1.16 10.21
CA ASP A 261 -9.96 2.41 10.63
C ASP A 261 -9.01 3.63 10.46
N ALA A 262 -7.70 3.43 10.61
CA ALA A 262 -6.70 4.48 10.37
C ALA A 262 -6.50 4.79 8.87
N THR A 263 -6.79 3.82 8.01
CA THR A 263 -6.66 3.93 6.55
C THR A 263 -7.99 4.22 5.85
N SER A 264 -9.14 4.13 6.51
CA SER A 264 -10.43 4.49 5.93
C SER A 264 -10.78 5.95 6.20
N VAL A 265 -11.43 6.58 5.22
CA VAL A 265 -11.92 7.95 5.30
C VAL A 265 -13.29 8.00 4.66
N LEU A 266 -14.28 8.48 5.41
CA LEU A 266 -15.57 8.87 4.86
C LEU A 266 -15.38 10.10 3.96
N ALA A 267 -15.69 9.96 2.68
CA ALA A 267 -15.59 11.06 1.74
C ALA A 267 -16.85 11.17 0.88
N GLU A 268 -17.22 12.41 0.58
CA GLU A 268 -18.36 12.70 -0.29
C GLU A 268 -17.88 12.86 -1.73
N CYS A 269 -18.52 12.15 -2.67
CA CYS A 269 -18.21 12.27 -4.09
C CYS A 269 -18.47 13.71 -4.57
N PRO A 270 -17.50 14.40 -5.20
CA PRO A 270 -17.68 15.78 -5.63
C PRO A 270 -18.61 15.94 -6.84
N GLU A 271 -18.95 14.83 -7.51
CA GLU A 271 -19.87 14.79 -8.66
C GLU A 271 -21.31 14.46 -8.24
N CYS A 272 -21.55 13.32 -7.58
CA CYS A 272 -22.91 12.85 -7.26
C CYS A 272 -23.33 13.00 -5.80
N LYS A 273 -22.45 13.52 -4.93
CA LYS A 273 -22.75 13.79 -3.50
C LYS A 273 -23.03 12.54 -2.65
N SER A 274 -22.85 11.34 -3.19
CA SER A 274 -22.89 10.11 -2.40
C SER A 274 -21.71 10.08 -1.43
N SER A 275 -21.97 9.73 -0.18
CA SER A 275 -20.94 9.50 0.83
C SER A 275 -20.63 8.01 0.90
N ASP A 276 -19.35 7.67 0.91
CA ASP A 276 -18.89 6.29 1.06
C ASP A 276 -17.53 6.27 1.79
N GLU A 277 -17.10 5.10 2.21
CA GLU A 277 -15.77 4.88 2.80
C GLU A 277 -14.73 4.60 1.72
N TYR A 278 -13.61 5.33 1.79
CA TYR A 278 -12.50 5.20 0.85
C TYR A 278 -11.18 5.02 1.59
N GLU A 279 -10.26 4.28 1.00
CA GLU A 279 -8.91 4.11 1.54
C GLU A 279 -8.01 5.31 1.25
N LEU A 280 -7.36 5.81 2.30
CA LEU A 280 -6.34 6.84 2.26
C LEU A 280 -5.38 6.66 3.44
N ALA A 281 -4.11 6.37 3.14
CA ALA A 281 -3.07 6.16 4.14
C ALA A 281 -3.01 7.28 5.20
N GLU A 282 -2.70 6.90 6.44
CA GLU A 282 -2.72 7.78 7.63
C GLU A 282 -1.67 8.91 7.55
N THR A 283 -0.62 8.76 6.75
CA THR A 283 0.47 9.74 6.66
C THR A 283 0.03 11.05 6.00
N ILE A 284 0.46 12.19 6.55
CA ILE A 284 0.27 13.51 5.92
C ILE A 284 0.95 13.50 4.54
N GLY A 285 0.27 14.05 3.54
CA GLY A 285 0.69 14.05 2.14
C GLY A 285 0.20 12.86 1.32
N SER A 286 -0.41 11.86 1.96
CA SER A 286 -0.99 10.71 1.25
C SER A 286 -2.06 11.15 0.28
N SER A 287 -2.10 10.51 -0.88
CA SER A 287 -3.07 10.78 -1.93
C SER A 287 -3.68 9.48 -2.43
N ALA A 288 -4.98 9.48 -2.70
CA ALA A 288 -5.70 8.38 -3.31
C ALA A 288 -6.58 8.89 -4.45
N LEU A 289 -6.82 8.04 -5.45
CA LEU A 289 -7.66 8.35 -6.60
C LEU A 289 -8.81 7.34 -6.75
N PRO A 290 -9.75 7.30 -5.78
CA PRO A 290 -10.84 6.34 -5.82
C PRO A 290 -11.85 6.62 -6.95
N PHE A 291 -12.61 5.59 -7.28
CA PHE A 291 -13.82 5.68 -8.08
C PHE A 291 -15.04 5.70 -7.17
N CYS A 292 -16.00 6.57 -7.44
CA CYS A 292 -17.26 6.60 -6.71
C CYS A 292 -18.05 5.31 -6.97
N THR A 293 -18.52 4.66 -5.91
CA THR A 293 -19.34 3.43 -5.98
C THR A 293 -20.72 3.67 -6.61
N THR A 294 -21.24 4.90 -6.50
CA THR A 294 -22.57 5.27 -7.00
C THR A 294 -22.54 5.72 -8.46
N CYS A 295 -21.66 6.65 -8.82
CA CYS A 295 -21.62 7.21 -10.18
C CYS A 295 -20.45 6.73 -11.04
N GLY A 296 -19.49 5.98 -10.48
CA GLY A 296 -18.31 5.50 -11.22
C GLY A 296 -17.26 6.58 -11.53
N GLU A 297 -17.50 7.85 -11.21
CA GLU A 297 -16.55 8.93 -11.49
C GLU A 297 -15.34 8.88 -10.56
N LYS A 298 -14.17 9.20 -11.11
CA LYS A 298 -12.91 9.28 -10.37
C LYS A 298 -12.78 10.63 -9.68
N PHE A 299 -12.23 10.65 -8.48
CA PHE A 299 -11.93 11.89 -7.75
C PHE A 299 -10.64 11.74 -6.93
N HIS A 300 -10.12 12.84 -6.40
CA HIS A 300 -8.85 12.87 -5.69
C HIS A 300 -9.05 13.15 -4.20
N LEU A 301 -8.50 12.27 -3.37
CA LEU A 301 -8.40 12.41 -1.92
C LEU A 301 -6.97 12.75 -1.54
N HIS A 302 -6.79 13.74 -0.66
CA HIS A 302 -5.48 14.12 -0.16
C HIS A 302 -5.49 14.40 1.34
N ARG A 303 -4.57 13.77 2.09
CA ARG A 303 -4.46 13.95 3.54
C ARG A 303 -3.54 15.12 3.86
N THR A 304 -4.11 16.21 4.38
CA THR A 304 -3.36 17.40 4.84
C THR A 304 -3.21 17.40 6.37
N LYS A 305 -2.47 18.38 6.90
CA LYS A 305 -2.39 18.63 8.36
C LYS A 305 -3.75 18.97 8.99
N ASN A 306 -4.71 19.48 8.19
CA ASN A 306 -6.01 19.97 8.66
C ASN A 306 -7.16 19.00 8.37
N GLY A 307 -6.86 17.77 7.91
CA GLY A 307 -7.85 16.77 7.51
C GLY A 307 -7.71 16.35 6.06
N VAL A 308 -8.73 15.68 5.53
CA VAL A 308 -8.73 15.16 4.15
C VAL A 308 -9.43 16.14 3.23
N THR A 309 -8.76 16.53 2.14
CA THR A 309 -9.33 17.35 1.07
C THR A 309 -9.78 16.47 -0.09
N ILE A 310 -10.87 16.90 -0.73
CA ILE A 310 -11.51 16.19 -1.84
C ILE A 310 -11.50 17.13 -3.05
N HIS A 311 -10.94 16.68 -4.16
CA HIS A 311 -10.88 17.44 -5.40
C HIS A 311 -11.52 16.65 -6.54
N ARG A 312 -12.24 17.36 -7.43
CA ARG A 312 -12.70 16.77 -8.69
C ARG A 312 -11.48 16.31 -9.49
N PHE A 313 -11.55 15.11 -10.06
CA PHE A 313 -10.51 14.68 -10.98
C PHE A 313 -10.65 15.51 -12.26
N GLY A 314 -9.67 16.39 -12.52
CA GLY A 314 -9.69 17.22 -13.71
C GLY A 314 -9.70 16.33 -14.95
N ARG A 315 -10.83 16.30 -15.68
CA ARG A 315 -10.85 15.82 -17.06
C ARG A 315 -10.02 16.82 -17.88
N THR A 316 -8.73 16.57 -18.04
CA THR A 316 -8.07 17.08 -19.25
C THR A 316 -8.77 16.35 -20.39
N SER A 317 -9.57 17.07 -21.17
CA SER A 317 -10.48 16.55 -22.19
C SER A 317 -9.76 16.01 -23.44
N ILE A 318 -8.54 15.53 -23.28
CA ILE A 318 -7.78 14.86 -24.33
C ILE A 318 -7.24 13.59 -23.68
N SER A 319 -7.84 12.46 -24.02
CA SER A 319 -7.38 11.17 -23.52
C SER A 319 -5.96 10.94 -24.03
N MET A 320 -5.08 10.31 -23.23
CA MET A 320 -3.76 9.86 -23.71
C MET A 320 -3.87 8.88 -24.90
N ARG A 321 -5.07 8.41 -25.23
CA ARG A 321 -5.38 7.46 -26.31
C ARG A 321 -5.89 8.15 -27.58
N ASP A 322 -6.25 9.43 -27.51
CA ASP A 322 -6.78 10.14 -28.67
C ASP A 322 -5.60 10.42 -29.59
N ARG A 323 -5.56 9.70 -30.71
CA ARG A 323 -4.55 9.86 -31.76
C ARG A 323 -5.19 10.50 -32.97
N GLU A 324 -4.44 11.38 -33.60
CA GLU A 324 -4.82 12.03 -34.84
C GLU A 324 -3.82 11.62 -35.92
N LEU A 325 -4.32 11.41 -37.13
CA LEU A 325 -3.48 11.22 -38.30
C LEU A 325 -2.91 12.57 -38.71
N VAL A 326 -1.60 12.76 -38.54
CA VAL A 326 -0.91 14.01 -38.89
C VAL A 326 -0.07 13.79 -40.14
N VAL A 327 -0.08 14.78 -41.04
CA VAL A 327 0.77 14.81 -42.23
C VAL A 327 2.03 15.62 -41.91
N VAL A 328 3.19 15.02 -42.16
CA VAL A 328 4.50 15.59 -41.84
C VAL A 328 5.45 15.43 -43.02
N GLU A 329 6.30 16.42 -43.24
CA GLU A 329 7.35 16.37 -44.26
C GLU A 329 8.58 15.63 -43.72
N CYS A 330 9.10 14.70 -44.52
CA CYS A 330 10.34 13.98 -44.21
C CYS A 330 11.52 14.96 -44.25
N PRO A 331 12.32 15.07 -43.18
CA PRO A 331 13.38 16.07 -43.12
C PRO A 331 14.59 15.72 -44.00
N TYR A 332 14.62 14.54 -44.62
CA TYR A 332 15.72 14.07 -45.48
C TYR A 332 15.43 14.16 -46.98
N CYS A 333 14.16 14.10 -47.39
CA CYS A 333 13.79 14.04 -48.81
C CYS A 333 12.52 14.81 -49.17
N ASP A 334 11.98 15.56 -48.21
CA ASP A 334 10.81 16.45 -48.33
C ASP A 334 9.51 15.77 -48.79
N ALA A 335 9.44 14.43 -48.74
CA ALA A 335 8.23 13.69 -49.03
C ALA A 335 7.23 13.81 -47.87
N GLU A 336 5.94 13.94 -48.17
CA GLU A 336 4.86 13.90 -47.18
C GLU A 336 4.64 12.47 -46.67
N ASN A 337 4.44 12.33 -45.36
CA ASN A 337 4.14 11.05 -44.71
C ASN A 337 2.99 11.25 -43.71
N SER A 338 2.10 10.28 -43.62
CA SER A 338 0.99 10.29 -42.65
C SER A 338 1.29 9.37 -41.47
N LYS A 339 1.17 9.89 -40.24
CA LYS A 339 1.40 9.08 -39.03
C LYS A 339 0.43 9.45 -37.92
N GLU A 340 0.02 8.46 -37.15
CA GLU A 340 -0.74 8.70 -35.92
C GLU A 340 0.15 9.32 -34.83
N LEU A 341 -0.31 10.42 -34.24
CA LEU A 341 0.33 11.10 -33.12
C LEU A 341 -0.69 11.39 -32.03
N GLY A 342 -0.30 11.20 -30.77
CA GLY A 342 -1.13 11.53 -29.62
C GLY A 342 -1.54 13.01 -29.61
N LEU A 343 -2.78 13.29 -29.19
CA LEU A 343 -3.34 14.63 -29.09
C LEU A 343 -2.83 15.40 -27.86
N SER A 344 -2.24 14.72 -26.87
CA SER A 344 -1.68 15.37 -25.69
C SER A 344 -0.40 16.17 -26.01
N PRO A 345 -0.16 17.31 -25.34
CA PRO A 345 1.12 18.01 -25.39
C PRO A 345 2.31 17.08 -25.10
N ASN A 346 3.43 17.29 -25.81
CA ASN A 346 4.66 16.50 -25.73
C ASN A 346 4.54 15.03 -26.21
N SER A 347 3.43 14.65 -26.83
CA SER A 347 3.30 13.35 -27.50
C SER A 347 4.39 13.20 -28.55
N THR A 348 5.04 12.03 -28.58
CA THR A 348 6.12 11.71 -29.52
C THR A 348 5.78 10.41 -30.23
N ALA A 349 5.97 10.37 -31.55
CA ALA A 349 5.87 9.16 -32.34
C ALA A 349 7.05 9.08 -33.32
N TRP A 350 7.34 7.87 -33.80
CA TRP A 350 8.34 7.66 -34.84
C TRP A 350 7.66 7.44 -36.18
N CYS A 351 8.02 8.26 -37.17
CA CYS A 351 7.61 8.10 -38.55
C CYS A 351 8.75 7.44 -39.33
N MET A 352 8.42 6.52 -40.23
CA MET A 352 9.35 5.94 -41.20
C MET A 352 8.93 6.48 -42.56
N CYS A 353 9.86 7.06 -43.31
CA CYS A 353 9.52 7.68 -44.58
C CYS A 353 9.20 6.62 -45.64
N ASP A 354 8.05 6.73 -46.31
CA ASP A 354 7.64 5.80 -47.37
C ASP A 354 8.53 5.86 -48.62
N LYS A 355 9.29 6.96 -48.80
CA LYS A 355 10.14 7.21 -49.96
C LYS A 355 11.62 6.87 -49.74
N CYS A 356 12.18 7.27 -48.60
CA CYS A 356 13.62 7.11 -48.32
C CYS A 356 13.91 6.13 -47.19
N GLU A 357 12.88 5.51 -46.60
CA GLU A 357 12.95 4.52 -45.51
C GLU A 357 13.64 5.00 -44.22
N LYS A 358 14.09 6.25 -44.17
CA LYS A 358 14.68 6.86 -42.97
C LYS A 358 13.62 7.10 -41.91
N LYS A 359 14.01 6.82 -40.67
CA LYS A 359 13.16 6.97 -39.49
C LYS A 359 13.44 8.32 -38.84
N PHE A 360 12.39 9.07 -38.51
CA PHE A 360 12.52 10.35 -37.83
C PHE A 360 11.43 10.56 -36.77
N PRO A 361 11.71 11.28 -35.68
CA PRO A 361 10.75 11.55 -34.64
C PRO A 361 9.84 12.74 -34.99
N ILE A 362 8.57 12.61 -34.61
CA ILE A 362 7.57 13.66 -34.67
C ILE A 362 7.06 13.98 -33.27
N HIS A 363 6.91 15.26 -32.96
CA HIS A 363 6.54 15.73 -31.62
C HIS A 363 5.41 16.75 -31.68
N ARG A 364 4.46 16.65 -30.75
CA ARG A 364 3.43 17.66 -30.54
C ARG A 364 3.88 18.67 -29.49
N ARG A 365 3.92 19.95 -29.86
CA ARG A 365 4.28 21.06 -28.95
C ARG A 365 3.13 21.39 -28.00
N ALA A 366 3.43 22.19 -26.98
CA ALA A 366 2.45 22.63 -25.99
C ALA A 366 1.32 23.49 -26.57
N ASP A 367 1.56 24.15 -27.71
CA ASP A 367 0.57 24.92 -28.47
C ASP A 367 -0.28 24.07 -29.44
N GLY A 368 -0.06 22.75 -29.46
CA GLY A 368 -0.77 21.80 -30.31
C GLY A 368 -0.16 21.58 -31.69
N SER A 369 0.83 22.38 -32.10
CA SER A 369 1.53 22.23 -33.40
C SER A 369 2.42 20.98 -33.44
N VAL A 370 2.60 20.40 -34.63
CA VAL A 370 3.46 19.24 -34.85
C VAL A 370 4.79 19.71 -35.43
N PHE A 371 5.89 19.25 -34.85
CA PHE A 371 7.23 19.52 -35.36
C PHE A 371 8.01 18.23 -35.59
N VAL A 372 8.85 18.25 -36.62
CA VAL A 372 9.72 17.15 -37.02
C VAL A 372 11.17 17.50 -36.68
N LYS A 373 11.90 16.58 -36.06
CA LYS A 373 13.34 16.76 -35.81
C LYS A 373 14.14 15.84 -36.72
N LYS A 374 15.24 16.34 -37.29
CA LYS A 374 16.26 15.47 -37.88
C LYS A 374 16.87 14.63 -36.77
N THR A 375 16.87 13.31 -36.93
CA THR A 375 17.86 12.49 -36.23
C THR A 375 19.19 12.74 -36.91
N GLU A 376 20.16 13.19 -36.14
CA GLU A 376 21.55 13.00 -36.54
C GLU A 376 21.74 11.48 -36.48
N ASP A 377 21.68 10.82 -37.63
CA ASP A 377 22.00 9.40 -37.72
C ASP A 377 23.51 9.26 -37.52
N ASP A 378 23.87 8.50 -36.48
CA ASP A 378 25.15 7.85 -36.13
C ASP A 378 26.48 8.62 -36.29
#